data_AF-A0A351WSC0-F1
#
_entry.id   AF-A0A351WSC0-F1
#
_cell.length_a   1.000
_cell.length_b   1.000
_cell.length_c   1.000
_cell.angle_alpha   90.00
_cell.angle_beta   90.00
_cell.angle_gamma   90.00
#
_symmetry.space_group_name_H-M   'P 1'
#
loop_
_entity.id
_entity.type
_entity.pdbx_description
1 polymer ?
#
loop_
_entity_poly.entity_id
_entity_poly.type
_entity_poly.pdbx_seq_one_letter_code
_entity_poly.pdbx_strand_id
1 'polypeptide(L)'
;MKQEDILHSDVINYFTAEFGALDEKLKAGRLEDYRERVLVSRKIGEAVNLLSPYVRSDPRARLLVRNAEALKKELLSVRAIIVKQLLQQKEQQSLLQAIIMRKKGSRTDELAG
;
A
#
# COMPACT_ATOMS: atom_id res chain seq x y z
N MET A 1 15.91 -36.76 1.28
CA MET A 1 14.85 -35.78 1.61
C MET A 1 13.52 -36.45 1.35
N LYS A 2 12.55 -36.34 2.28
CA LYS A 2 11.23 -36.93 2.06
C LYS A 2 10.47 -36.07 1.05
N GLN A 3 9.64 -36.67 0.22
CA GLN A 3 8.85 -35.96 -0.80
C GLN A 3 7.94 -34.89 -0.17
N GLU A 4 7.49 -35.12 1.06
CA GLU A 4 6.78 -34.15 1.88
C GLU A 4 7.60 -32.88 2.09
N ASP A 5 8.87 -32.98 2.49
CA ASP A 5 9.74 -31.81 2.75
C ASP A 5 9.90 -30.92 1.51
N ILE A 6 9.91 -31.53 0.32
CA ILE A 6 10.01 -30.82 -0.96
C ILE A 6 8.71 -30.05 -1.22
N LEU A 7 7.54 -30.70 -1.06
CA LEU A 7 6.24 -30.06 -1.22
C LEU A 7 6.02 -28.93 -0.20
N HIS A 8 6.44 -29.13 1.06
CA HIS A 8 6.40 -28.09 2.09
C HIS A 8 7.22 -26.87 1.68
N SER A 9 8.43 -27.08 1.16
CA SER A 9 9.27 -25.96 0.70
C SER A 9 8.68 -25.26 -0.52
N ASP A 10 8.10 -25.99 -1.46
CA ASP A 10 7.52 -25.40 -2.68
C ASP A 10 6.32 -24.51 -2.34
N VAL A 11 5.47 -24.94 -1.41
CA VAL A 11 4.35 -24.13 -0.92
C VAL A 11 4.85 -22.84 -0.29
N ILE A 12 5.86 -22.91 0.58
CA ILE A 12 6.44 -21.73 1.23
C ILE A 12 7.06 -20.79 0.20
N ASN A 13 7.80 -21.33 -0.77
CA ASN A 13 8.43 -20.55 -1.83
C ASN A 13 7.40 -19.84 -2.71
N TYR A 14 6.31 -20.53 -3.07
CA TYR A 14 5.21 -19.95 -3.83
C TYR A 14 4.60 -18.74 -3.11
N PHE A 15 4.19 -18.90 -1.84
CA PHE A 15 3.59 -17.79 -1.09
C PHE A 15 4.59 -16.67 -0.81
N THR A 16 5.87 -16.98 -0.67
CA THR A 16 6.94 -15.96 -0.55
C THR A 16 7.01 -15.10 -1.81
N ALA A 17 6.99 -15.72 -2.99
CA ALA A 17 6.99 -15.00 -4.26
C ALA A 17 5.73 -14.15 -4.43
N GLU A 18 4.55 -14.70 -4.13
CA GLU A 18 3.27 -14.00 -4.25
C GLU A 18 3.16 -12.79 -3.32
N PHE A 19 3.51 -12.95 -2.04
CA PHE A 19 3.48 -11.83 -1.09
C PHE A 19 4.55 -10.77 -1.42
N GLY A 20 5.72 -11.19 -1.88
CA GLY A 20 6.75 -10.25 -2.36
C GLY A 20 6.27 -9.44 -3.57
N ALA A 21 5.63 -10.09 -4.55
CA ALA A 21 5.07 -9.40 -5.72
C ALA A 21 3.95 -8.42 -5.34
N LEU A 22 3.14 -8.75 -4.33
CA LEU A 22 2.09 -7.85 -3.83
C LEU A 22 2.67 -6.63 -3.10
N ASP A 23 3.70 -6.82 -2.28
CA ASP A 23 4.41 -5.73 -1.60
C ASP A 23 5.04 -4.75 -2.61
N GLU A 24 5.71 -5.28 -3.63
CA GLU A 24 6.27 -4.47 -4.73
C GLU A 24 5.18 -3.70 -5.50
N LYS A 25 4.03 -4.32 -5.78
CA LYS A 25 2.89 -3.64 -6.41
C LYS A 25 2.32 -2.52 -5.54
N LEU A 26 2.26 -2.73 -4.22
CA LEU A 26 1.78 -1.73 -3.28
C LEU A 26 2.74 -0.54 -3.21
N LYS A 27 4.05 -0.78 -3.11
CA LYS A 27 5.10 0.24 -3.10
C LYS A 27 5.18 1.01 -4.41
N ALA A 28 4.99 0.34 -5.54
CA ALA A 28 4.91 0.96 -6.86
C ALA A 28 3.62 1.78 -7.08
N GLY A 29 2.71 1.82 -6.10
CA GLY A 29 1.46 2.58 -6.18
C GLY A 29 0.44 2.00 -7.16
N ARG A 30 0.60 0.73 -7.59
CA ARG A 30 -0.29 0.11 -8.60
C ARG A 30 -1.61 -0.40 -8.03
N LEU A 31 -1.72 -0.47 -6.70
CA LEU A 31 -2.97 -0.77 -6.00
C LEU A 31 -3.59 0.54 -5.53
N GLU A 32 -4.16 1.36 -6.40
CA GLU A 32 -4.75 2.65 -5.98
C GLU A 32 -6.15 2.52 -5.39
N ASP A 33 -6.95 1.57 -5.88
CA ASP A 33 -8.32 1.37 -5.41
C ASP A 33 -8.34 0.70 -4.03
N TYR A 34 -8.95 1.38 -3.06
CA TYR A 34 -9.12 0.85 -1.72
C TYR A 34 -9.97 -0.43 -1.69
N ARG A 35 -10.97 -0.56 -2.56
CA ARG A 35 -11.80 -1.78 -2.63
C ARG A 35 -10.95 -2.97 -3.05
N GLU A 36 -10.09 -2.79 -4.05
CA GLU A 36 -9.13 -3.80 -4.48
C GLU A 36 -8.18 -4.18 -3.33
N ARG A 37 -7.63 -3.19 -2.61
CA ARG A 37 -6.77 -3.44 -1.44
C ARG A 37 -7.47 -4.27 -0.36
N VAL A 38 -8.75 -4.01 -0.11
CA VAL A 38 -9.56 -4.79 0.85
C VAL A 38 -9.75 -6.23 0.38
N LEU A 39 -10.04 -6.44 -0.92
CA LEU A 39 -10.16 -7.79 -1.48
C LEU A 39 -8.83 -8.57 -1.42
N VAL A 40 -7.72 -7.91 -1.75
CA VAL A 40 -6.37 -8.50 -1.64
C VAL A 40 -6.05 -8.82 -0.18
N SER A 41 -6.35 -7.92 0.76
CA SER A 41 -6.19 -8.12 2.20
C SER A 41 -6.96 -9.35 2.71
N ARG A 42 -8.20 -9.56 2.22
CA ARG A 42 -8.98 -10.76 2.51
C ARG A 42 -8.31 -12.03 2.00
N LYS A 43 -7.85 -12.03 0.74
CA LYS A 43 -7.13 -13.16 0.13
C LYS A 43 -5.83 -13.50 0.88
N ILE A 44 -5.09 -12.48 1.34
CA ILE A 44 -3.92 -12.69 2.19
C ILE A 44 -4.32 -13.38 3.51
N GLY A 45 -5.45 -12.99 4.12
CA GLY A 45 -5.96 -13.67 5.31
C GLY A 45 -6.27 -15.15 5.08
N GLU A 46 -6.90 -15.46 3.95
CA GLU A 46 -7.18 -16.85 3.53
C GLU A 46 -5.87 -17.64 3.32
N ALA A 47 -4.88 -17.04 2.65
CA ALA A 47 -3.56 -17.64 2.45
C ALA A 47 -2.79 -17.87 3.76
N VAL A 48 -2.84 -16.94 4.71
CA VAL A 48 -2.23 -17.10 6.04
C VAL A 48 -2.85 -18.27 6.80
N ASN A 49 -4.17 -18.46 6.69
CA ASN A 49 -4.84 -19.62 7.30
C ASN A 49 -4.35 -20.94 6.70
N LEU A 50 -4.13 -20.98 5.38
CA LEU A 50 -3.54 -22.15 4.69
C LEU A 50 -2.10 -22.43 5.14
N LEU A 51 -1.34 -21.39 5.51
CA LEU A 51 0.02 -21.51 6.01
C LEU A 51 0.10 -21.90 7.49
N SER A 52 -0.98 -21.80 8.25
CA SER A 52 -1.02 -22.08 9.70
C SER A 52 -0.39 -23.43 10.13
N PRO A 53 -0.62 -24.55 9.41
CA PRO A 53 0.02 -25.83 9.73
C PRO A 53 1.55 -25.81 9.67
N TYR A 54 2.12 -24.98 8.80
CA TYR A 54 3.56 -24.88 8.53
C TYR A 54 4.30 -23.97 9.52
N VAL A 55 3.58 -23.08 10.22
CA VAL A 55 4.14 -22.10 11.17
C VAL A 55 4.83 -22.77 12.36
N ARG A 56 4.37 -23.95 12.79
CA ARG A 56 4.97 -24.66 13.93
C ARG A 56 6.27 -25.37 13.57
N SER A 57 6.35 -25.90 12.36
CA SER A 57 7.46 -26.73 11.88
C SER A 57 8.55 -25.93 11.18
N ASP A 58 8.21 -24.83 10.49
CA ASP A 58 9.16 -24.07 9.66
C ASP A 58 9.29 -22.59 10.10
N PRO A 59 10.49 -22.12 10.48
CA PRO A 59 10.74 -20.71 10.77
C PRO A 59 10.46 -19.77 9.58
N ARG A 60 10.63 -20.22 8.33
CA ARG A 60 10.33 -19.44 7.13
C ARG A 60 8.83 -19.18 7.00
N ALA A 61 8.00 -20.18 7.29
CA ALA A 61 6.54 -20.01 7.33
C ALA A 61 6.13 -19.00 8.41
N ARG A 62 6.79 -18.99 9.58
CA ARG A 62 6.54 -17.98 10.62
C ARG A 62 6.85 -16.56 10.15
N LEU A 63 8.01 -16.38 9.52
CA LEU A 63 8.42 -15.09 8.99
C LEU A 63 7.44 -14.63 7.89
N LEU A 64 7.06 -15.55 7.01
CA LEU A 64 6.13 -15.31 5.92
C LEU A 64 4.76 -14.84 6.43
N VAL A 65 4.21 -15.51 7.44
CA VAL A 65 2.94 -15.10 8.08
C VAL A 65 3.06 -13.72 8.72
N ARG A 66 4.15 -13.43 9.43
CA ARG A 66 4.38 -12.09 10.02
C ARG A 66 4.43 -11.00 8.94
N ASN A 67 5.14 -11.26 7.85
CA ASN A 67 5.25 -10.33 6.73
C ASN A 67 3.89 -10.12 6.05
N ALA A 68 3.12 -11.20 5.85
CA ALA A 68 1.77 -11.15 5.30
C ALA A 68 0.80 -10.32 6.19
N GLU A 69 0.89 -10.47 7.51
CA GLU A 69 0.11 -9.66 8.45
C GLU A 69 0.49 -8.17 8.42
N ALA A 70 1.78 -7.86 8.27
CA ALA A 70 2.25 -6.50 8.09
C ALA A 70 1.71 -5.90 6.78
N LEU A 71 1.85 -6.64 5.67
CA LEU A 71 1.32 -6.25 4.36
C LEU A 71 -0.19 -6.00 4.41
N LYS A 72 -0.94 -6.82 5.16
CA LYS A 72 -2.38 -6.64 5.38
C LYS A 72 -2.69 -5.29 6.05
N LYS A 73 -1.91 -4.91 7.07
CA LYS A 73 -2.05 -3.61 7.74
C LYS A 73 -1.72 -2.46 6.80
N GLU A 74 -0.70 -2.61 5.96
CA GLU A 74 -0.32 -1.59 4.97
C GLU A 74 -1.39 -1.41 3.88
N LEU A 75 -1.94 -2.51 3.35
CA LEU A 75 -3.03 -2.47 2.37
C LEU A 75 -4.26 -1.74 2.90
N LEU A 76 -4.61 -1.98 4.17
CA LEU A 76 -5.76 -1.34 4.81
C LEU A 76 -5.44 0.06 5.35
N SER A 77 -4.17 0.47 5.33
CA SER A 77 -3.75 1.79 5.80
C SER A 77 -4.25 2.88 4.86
N VAL A 78 -5.08 3.76 5.40
CA VAL A 78 -5.58 4.95 4.69
C VAL A 78 -4.52 6.07 4.67
N ARG A 79 -3.36 5.88 5.34
CA ARG A 79 -2.29 6.89 5.43
C ARG A 79 -1.86 7.39 4.05
N ALA A 80 -1.68 6.50 3.09
CA ALA A 80 -1.29 6.88 1.73
C ALA A 80 -2.37 7.72 1.02
N ILE A 81 -3.65 7.42 1.27
CA ILE A 81 -4.79 8.15 0.70
C ILE A 81 -4.88 9.55 1.31
N ILE A 82 -4.75 9.65 2.64
CA ILE A 82 -4.77 10.92 3.37
C ILE A 82 -3.60 11.82 2.94
N VAL A 83 -2.39 11.28 2.84
CA VAL A 83 -1.22 12.03 2.39
C VAL A 83 -1.42 12.56 0.96
N LYS A 84 -1.95 11.74 0.04
CA LYS A 84 -2.27 12.17 -1.34
C LYS A 84 -3.31 13.31 -1.35
N GLN A 85 -4.37 13.22 -0.55
CA GLN A 85 -5.38 14.29 -0.42
C GLN A 85 -4.80 15.57 0.18
N LEU A 86 -3.97 15.48 1.22
CA LEU A 86 -3.34 16.65 1.84
C LEU A 86 -2.40 17.37 0.86
N LEU A 87 -1.66 16.62 0.04
CA LEU A 87 -0.80 17.20 -1.00
C LEU A 87 -1.62 17.94 -2.07
N GLN A 88 -2.73 17.35 -2.53
CA GLN A 88 -3.65 17.99 -3.49
C GLN A 88 -4.28 19.26 -2.91
N GLN A 89 -4.69 19.24 -1.63
CA GLN A 89 -5.25 20.42 -0.96
C GLN A 89 -4.21 21.54 -0.82
N LYS A 90 -2.95 21.21 -0.52
CA LYS A 90 -1.86 22.20 -0.43
C LYS A 90 -1.60 22.89 -1.77
N GLU A 91 -1.64 22.14 -2.86
CA GLU A 91 -1.48 22.67 -4.22
C GLU A 91 -2.67 23.56 -4.63
N GLN A 92 -3.89 23.19 -4.26
CA GLN A 92 -5.07 24.05 -4.47
C GLN A 92 -4.98 25.36 -3.66
N GLN A 93 -4.51 25.28 -2.42
CA GLN A 93 -4.31 26.47 -1.58
C GLN A 93 -3.24 27.41 -2.14
N SER A 94 -2.13 26.89 -2.66
CA SER A 94 -1.08 27.72 -3.28
C SER A 94 -1.57 28.39 -4.57
N LEU A 95 -2.35 27.69 -5.39
CA LEU A 95 -2.97 28.26 -6.59
C LEU A 95 -3.96 29.38 -6.24
N LEU A 96 -4.82 29.18 -5.24
CA LEU A 96 -5.75 30.21 -4.76
C LEU A 96 -5.00 31.45 -4.24
N GLN A 97 -3.93 31.27 -3.47
CA GLN A 97 -3.09 32.37 -3.01
C GLN A 97 -2.46 33.14 -4.18
N ALA A 98 -1.93 32.44 -5.18
CA ALA A 98 -1.35 33.07 -6.37
C ALA A 98 -2.39 33.90 -7.17
N ILE A 99 -3.61 33.39 -7.32
CA ILE A 99 -4.72 34.10 -7.98
C ILE A 99 -5.09 35.38 -7.19
N ILE A 100 -5.21 35.28 -5.87
CA ILE A 100 -5.53 36.43 -5.00
C ILE A 100 -4.41 37.50 -5.07
N MET A 101 -3.14 37.09 -5.06
CA MET A 101 -2.00 38.02 -5.15
C MET A 101 -1.97 38.75 -6.50
N ARG A 102 -2.20 38.05 -7.63
CA ARG A 102 -2.32 38.69 -8.95
C ARG A 102 -3.46 39.72 -9.01
N LYS A 103 -4.62 39.39 -8.42
CA LYS A 103 -5.78 40.29 -8.39
C LYS A 103 -5.55 41.55 -7.54
N LYS A 104 -4.72 41.47 -6.49
CA LYS A 104 -4.33 42.63 -5.69
C LYS A 104 -3.34 43.56 -6.42
N GLY A 105 -2.37 43.01 -7.15
CA GLY A 105 -1.41 43.82 -7.92
C GLY A 105 -2.03 44.57 -9.10
N SER A 106 -3.03 43.98 -9.77
CA SER A 106 -3.73 44.63 -10.90
C SER A 106 -4.64 45.79 -10.48
N ARG A 107 -5.11 45.84 -9.22
CA ARG A 107 -5.97 46.93 -8.72
C ARG A 107 -5.21 48.18 -8.29
N THR A 108 -3.91 48.08 -8.04
CA THR A 108 -3.08 49.23 -7.66
C THR A 108 -2.56 50.01 -8.86
N ASP A 109 -2.48 49.39 -10.04
CA ASP A 109 -2.02 50.08 -11.26
C ASP A 109 -3.13 50.88 -11.97
N GLU A 110 -4.42 50.57 -11.75
CA GLU A 110 -5.54 51.33 -12.34
C GLU A 110 -5.90 52.63 -11.60
N LEU A 111 -5.38 52.85 -10.38
CA LEU A 111 -5.65 54.05 -9.57
C LEU A 111 -4.51 55.09 -9.61
N ALA A 112 -3.47 54.84 -10.40
CA ALA A 112 -2.31 55.73 -10.56
C ALA A 112 -2.17 56.32 -11.98
N GLY A 113 -3.19 56.14 -12.85
CA GLY A 113 -3.26 56.69 -14.21
C GLY A 113 -4.19 57.89 -14.32
#